data_AF-A0A5K0ZPW0-F1
#
_entry.id   AF-A0A5K0ZPW0-F1
#
_cell.length_a   1.000
_cell.length_b   1.000
_cell.length_c   1.000
_cell.angle_alpha   90.00
_cell.angle_beta   90.00
_cell.angle_gamma   90.00
#
_symmetry.space_group_name_H-M   'P 1'
#
loop_
_entity.id
_entity.type
_entity.pdbx_description
1 polymer ?
#
loop_
_entity_poly.entity_id
_entity_poly.type
_entity_poly.pdbx_seq_one_letter_code
_entity_poly.pdbx_strand_id
1 'polypeptide(L)' 'FHQYQVVGRALPTPNDEHPKIYRMKLWATNDVRAKSKF' A
#
# COMPACT_ATOMS: atom_id res chain seq x y z
N PHE A 1 -9.27 -16.22 5.57
CA PHE A 1 -8.40 -15.03 5.71
C PHE A 1 -7.18 -15.24 4.84
N HIS A 2 -6.73 -14.21 4.13
CA HIS A 2 -5.56 -14.30 3.26
C HIS A 2 -4.53 -13.25 3.68
N GLN A 3 -3.26 -13.61 3.52
CA GLN A 3 -2.17 -12.67 3.70
C GLN A 3 -2.02 -11.85 2.41
N TYR A 4 -2.15 -10.53 2.53
CA TYR A 4 -1.96 -9.58 1.44
C TYR A 4 -0.68 -8.80 1.68
N GLN A 5 0.12 -8.67 0.62
CA GLN A 5 1.21 -7.74 0.57
C GLN A 5 0.75 -6.51 -0.22
N VAL A 6 0.50 -5.41 0.48
CA VAL A 6 0.07 -4.15 -0.12
C VAL A 6 1.26 -3.21 -0.19
N VAL A 7 1.44 -2.56 -1.34
CA VAL A 7 2.51 -1.59 -1.59
C VAL A 7 1.86 -0.29 -2.03
N GLY A 8 2.28 0.82 -1.43
CA GLY A 8 1.81 2.15 -1.78
C GLY A 8 2.93 3.17 -1.76
N ARG A 9 2.72 4.25 -2.51
CA ARG A 9 3.59 5.42 -2.57
C ARG A 9 2.72 6.66 -2.67
N ALA A 10 3.26 7.79 -2.21
CA ALA A 10 2.67 9.08 -2.53
C ALA A 10 2.73 9.34 -4.04
N LEU A 11 1.86 10.22 -4.53
CA LEU A 11 1.97 10.70 -5.91
C LEU A 11 3.27 11.49 -6.05
N PRO A 12 4.06 11.29 -7.12
CA PRO A 12 5.26 12.07 -7.36
C PRO A 12 4.85 13.53 -7.54
N THR A 13 5.54 14.42 -6.84
CA THR A 13 5.33 15.87 -6.95
C THR A 13 6.58 16.50 -7.55
N PRO A 14 6.50 17.72 -8.12
CA PRO A 14 7.67 18.38 -8.72
C PRO A 14 8.84 18.57 -7.73
N ASN A 15 8.56 18.56 -6.43
CA ASN A 15 9.53 18.73 -5.36
C ASN A 15 10.10 17.39 -4.86
N ASP A 16 9.47 16.27 -5.20
CA ASP A 16 9.85 14.93 -4.75
C ASP A 16 9.54 13.90 -5.84
N GLU A 17 10.54 13.72 -6.72
CA GLU A 17 10.47 12.91 -7.95
C GLU A 17 10.44 11.39 -7.65
N HIS A 18 10.90 11.00 -6.46
CA HIS A 18 11.01 9.61 -6.03
C HIS A 18 10.40 9.39 -4.64
N PRO A 19 9.05 9.46 -4.53
CA PRO A 19 8.38 9.26 -3.25
C PRO A 19 8.68 7.88 -2.69
N LYS A 20 8.94 7.83 -1.38
CA LYS A 20 9.29 6.60 -0.66
C LYS A 20 8.17 5.56 -0.79
N ILE A 21 8.56 4.34 -1.15
CA ILE A 21 7.65 3.20 -1.29
C ILE A 21 7.50 2.52 0.07
N TYR A 22 6.27 2.34 0.51
CA TYR A 22 5.92 1.62 1.73
C TYR A 22 5.26 0.28 1.37
N ARG A 23 5.69 -0.79 2.05
CA ARG A 23 5.05 -2.11 1.94
C ARG A 23 4.52 -2.53 3.30
N MET A 24 3.36 -3.17 3.31
CA MET A 24 2.78 -3.79 4.49
C MET A 24 2.33 -5.21 4.18
N LYS A 25 2.56 -6.13 5.11
CA LYS A 25 1.94 -7.46 5.11
C LYS A 25 0.82 -7.47 6.11
N LEU A 26 -0.41 -7.71 5.65
CA LEU A 26 -1.60 -7.69 6.48
C LEU A 26 -2.51 -8.87 6.17
N TRP A 27 -3.38 -9.20 7.12
CA TRP A 27 -4.42 -10.22 6.93
C TRP A 27 -5.77 -9.55 6.68
N ALA A 28 -6.42 -9.94 5.59
CA ALA A 28 -7.75 -9.45 5.24
C ALA A 28 -8.64 -10.58 4.67
N THR A 29 -9.93 -10.30 4.56
CA THR A 29 -10.93 -11.23 3.99
C THR A 29 -11.01 -11.12 2.47
N ASN A 30 -10.69 -9.94 1.93
CA ASN A 30 -10.66 -9.63 0.50
C ASN A 30 -9.64 -8.50 0.21
N ASP A 31 -9.36 -8.28 -1.06
CA ASP A 31 -8.41 -7.29 -1.57
C ASP A 31 -8.86 -5.84 -1.31
N VAL A 32 -10.16 -5.56 -1.39
CA VAL A 32 -10.72 -4.23 -1.08
C VAL A 32 -10.47 -3.85 0.37
N ARG A 33 -10.74 -4.75 1.34
CA ARG A 33 -10.41 -4.50 2.75
C ARG A 33 -8.91 -4.48 3.00
N ALA A 34 -8.11 -5.18 2.20
CA ALA A 34 -6.66 -5.10 2.30
C ALA A 34 -6.14 -3.71 1.93
N LYS A 35 -6.61 -3.13 0.82
CA LYS A 35 -6.26 -1.77 0.38
C LYS A 35 -6.77 -0.70 1.35
N SER A 36 -7.96 -0.87 1.94
CA SER A 36 -8.52 0.08 2.91
C SER A 36 -7.83 0.05 4.28
N LYS A 37 -7.16 -1.06 4.63
CA LYS A 37 -6.38 -1.18 5.87
C LYS A 37 -4.94 -0.66 5.73
N PHE A 38 -4.46 -0.54 4.49
CA PHE A 38 -3.17 0.07 4.16
C PHE A 38 -3.32 1.58 4.14
#